data_AF-A0A530ACE4-F1
#
_entry.id   AF-A0A530ACE4-F1
#
_cell.length_a   1.000
_cell.length_b   1.000
_cell.length_c   1.000
_cell.angle_alpha   90.00
_cell.angle_beta   90.00
_cell.angle_gamma   90.00
#
_symmetry.space_group_name_H-M   'P 1'
#
loop_
_entity.id
_entity.type
_entity.pdbx_description
1 polymer ?
#
loop_
_entity_poly.entity_id
_entity_poly.type
_entity_poly.pdbx_seq_one_letter_code
_entity_poly.pdbx_strand_id
1 'polypeptide(L)'
;MHLASLLIFAAALFVAAGSPGPSIAALVARVISKGFRDVFPFLLAMWIGEAIWLSLAVFGLAVVAQTFHYAFVVVKWIGVAYL
;
A
#
# COMPACT_ATOMS: atom_id res chain seq x y z
N MET A 1 -11.55 16.90 6.87
CA MET A 1 -11.67 15.78 5.88
C MET A 1 -10.31 15.20 5.51
N HIS A 2 -9.37 15.96 4.93
CA HIS A 2 -8.12 15.41 4.41
C HIS A 2 -7.21 14.72 5.45
N LEU A 3 -6.99 15.35 6.61
CA LEU A 3 -6.18 14.75 7.68
C LEU A 3 -6.82 13.48 8.25
N ALA A 4 -8.13 13.49 8.47
CA ALA A 4 -8.85 12.32 8.96
C ALA A 4 -8.76 11.14 7.97
N SER A 5 -8.93 11.38 6.67
CA SER A 5 -8.75 10.34 5.65
C SER A 5 -7.31 9.81 5.59
N LEU A 6 -6.31 10.68 5.73
CA LEU A 6 -4.90 10.28 5.81
C LEU A 6 -4.63 9.41 7.04
N LEU A 7 -5.15 9.78 8.21
CA LEU A 7 -5.00 9.00 9.44
C LEU A 7 -5.69 7.64 9.34
N ILE A 8 -6.89 7.57 8.76
CA ILE A 8 -7.60 6.29 8.54
C ILE A 8 -6.78 5.40 7.59
N PHE A 9 -6.27 5.95 6.50
CA PHE A 9 -5.43 5.20 5.56
C PHE A 9 -4.12 4.74 6.22
N ALA A 10 -3.45 5.60 6.97
CA ALA A 10 -2.23 5.26 7.70
C ALA A 10 -2.47 4.17 8.77
N ALA A 11 -3.59 4.24 9.51
CA ALA A 11 -3.97 3.22 10.46
C ALA A 11 -4.27 1.88 9.78
N ALA A 12 -4.97 1.89 8.65
CA ALA A 12 -5.22 0.68 7.86
C ALA A 12 -3.92 0.06 7.34
N LEU A 13 -3.00 0.88 6.80
CA LEU A 13 -1.67 0.44 6.39
C LEU A 13 -0.85 -0.11 7.55
N PHE A 14 -0.91 0.52 8.73
CA PHE A 14 -0.20 0.05 9.91
C PHE A 14 -0.69 -1.35 10.35
N VAL A 15 -2.00 -1.56 10.38
CA VAL A 15 -2.59 -2.87 10.68
C VAL A 15 -2.19 -3.90 9.63
N ALA A 16 -2.24 -3.54 8.34
CA ALA A 16 -1.81 -4.42 7.25
C ALA A 16 -0.32 -4.79 7.36
N ALA A 17 0.54 -3.83 7.65
CA ALA A 17 1.99 -4.02 7.81
C ALA A 17 2.34 -4.91 9.01
N GLY A 18 1.50 -4.95 10.04
CA GLY A 18 1.67 -5.83 11.20
C GLY A 18 1.45 -7.31 10.89
N SER A 19 0.82 -7.65 9.76
CA SER A 19 0.60 -9.04 9.34
C SER A 19 1.83 -9.57 8.58
N PRO A 20 2.52 -10.62 9.08
CA PRO A 20 3.71 -11.14 8.41
C PRO A 20 3.32 -11.84 7.11
N GLY A 21 3.68 -11.21 5.98
CA GLY A 21 3.49 -11.78 4.64
C GLY A 21 4.64 -12.68 4.16
N PRO A 22 4.55 -13.20 2.92
CA PRO A 22 5.59 -14.05 2.32
C PRO A 22 6.98 -13.40 2.28
N SER A 23 7.06 -12.08 2.09
CA SER A 23 8.32 -11.33 2.06
C SER A 23 9.06 -11.38 3.40
N ILE A 24 8.32 -11.28 4.52
CA ILE A 24 8.89 -11.41 5.87
C ILE A 24 9.37 -12.85 6.12
N ALA A 25 8.62 -13.86 5.68
CA ALA A 25 9.06 -15.25 5.76
C ALA A 25 10.37 -15.49 5.00
N ALA A 26 10.49 -14.94 3.79
CA ALA A 26 11.72 -15.01 2.99
C ALA A 26 12.90 -14.30 3.67
N LEU A 27 12.66 -13.14 4.29
CA LEU A 27 13.68 -12.41 5.07
C LEU A 27 14.20 -13.27 6.23
N VAL A 28 13.30 -13.83 7.05
CA VAL A 28 13.66 -14.67 8.19
C VAL A 28 14.44 -15.90 7.74
N ALA A 29 13.99 -16.60 6.71
CA ALA A 29 14.69 -17.76 6.15
C ALA A 29 16.11 -17.41 5.68
N ARG A 30 16.29 -16.23 5.09
CA ARG A 30 17.59 -15.74 4.62
C ARG A 30 18.51 -15.35 5.77
N VAL A 31 17.99 -14.71 6.82
CA VAL A 31 18.76 -14.42 8.04
C VAL A 31 19.23 -15.72 8.70
N ILE A 32 18.37 -16.74 8.79
CA ILE A 32 18.74 -18.05 9.35
C ILE A 32 19.82 -18.73 8.51
N SER A 33 19.70 -18.68 7.17
CA SER A 33 20.62 -19.39 6.26
C SER A 33 21.97 -18.70 6.04
N LYS A 34 22.02 -17.36 6.07
CA LYS A 34 23.19 -16.55 5.65
C LYS A 34 23.69 -15.60 6.75
N GLY A 35 22.98 -15.47 7.87
CA GLY A 35 23.26 -14.47 8.89
C GLY A 35 22.73 -13.08 8.52
N PHE A 36 22.68 -12.18 9.51
CA PHE A 36 22.05 -10.85 9.35
C PHE A 36 22.82 -9.90 8.40
N ARG A 37 24.15 -10.04 8.32
CA ARG A 37 25.02 -9.14 7.53
C ARG A 37 24.81 -9.28 6.03
N ASP A 38 24.49 -10.48 5.57
CA ASP A 38 24.31 -10.76 4.14
C ASP A 38 22.88 -10.47 3.65
N VAL A 39 21.97 -10.06 4.55
CA VAL A 39 20.56 -9.81 4.25
C VAL A 39 20.29 -8.36 3.86
N PHE A 40 21.16 -7.41 4.17
CA PHE A 40 20.93 -5.98 3.93
C PHE A 40 20.54 -5.64 2.48
N PRO A 41 21.22 -6.16 1.43
CA PRO A 41 20.81 -5.88 0.05
C PRO A 41 19.39 -6.37 -0.26
N PHE A 42 19.01 -7.53 0.30
CA PHE A 42 17.67 -8.08 0.14
C PHE A 42 16.61 -7.24 0.86
N LEU A 43 16.90 -6.84 2.10
CA LEU A 43 16.02 -5.98 2.90
C LEU A 43 15.78 -4.63 2.20
N LEU A 44 16.84 -4.01 1.68
CA LEU A 44 16.75 -2.75 0.95
C LEU A 44 15.96 -2.89 -0.35
N ALA A 45 16.25 -3.91 -1.15
CA ALA A 45 15.50 -4.17 -2.39
C ALA A 45 14.01 -4.40 -2.11
N MET A 46 13.68 -5.15 -1.06
CA MET A 46 12.31 -5.39 -0.62
C MET A 46 11.60 -4.07 -0.26
N TRP A 47 12.19 -3.25 0.62
CA TRP A 47 11.61 -1.97 1.04
C TRP A 47 11.46 -0.96 -0.10
N ILE A 48 12.47 -0.85 -0.96
CA ILE A 48 12.42 0.03 -2.13
C ILE A 48 11.33 -0.43 -3.09
N GLY A 49 11.21 -1.75 -3.31
CA GLY A 49 10.14 -2.32 -4.13
C GLY A 49 8.75 -1.99 -3.60
N GLU A 50 8.52 -2.16 -2.30
CA GLU A 50 7.26 -1.80 -1.63
C GLU A 50 6.94 -0.30 -1.77
N ALA A 51 7.94 0.57 -1.57
CA ALA A 51 7.76 2.01 -1.69
C ALA A 51 7.42 2.44 -3.14
N ILE A 52 8.10 1.86 -4.13
CA ILE A 52 7.82 2.11 -5.55
C ILE A 52 6.43 1.61 -5.90
N TRP A 53 6.09 0.38 -5.51
CA TRP A 53 4.78 -0.22 -5.79
C TRP A 53 3.65 0.61 -5.18
N LEU A 54 3.75 0.97 -3.91
CA LEU A 54 2.75 1.78 -3.22
C LEU A 54 2.63 3.16 -3.86
N SER A 55 3.74 3.79 -4.22
CA SER A 55 3.74 5.08 -4.90
C SER A 55 3.01 4.99 -6.24
N LEU A 56 3.34 4.01 -7.07
CA LEU A 56 2.67 3.79 -8.35
C LEU A 56 1.18 3.51 -8.18
N ALA A 57 0.78 2.73 -7.18
CA ALA A 57 -0.61 2.46 -6.88
C ALA A 57 -1.38 3.73 -6.48
N VAL A 58 -0.84 4.52 -5.54
CA VAL A 58 -1.48 5.75 -5.05
C VAL A 58 -1.55 6.81 -6.15
N PHE A 59 -0.45 7.08 -6.86
CA PHE A 59 -0.44 8.06 -7.95
C PHE A 59 -1.28 7.60 -9.14
N GLY A 60 -1.24 6.31 -9.48
CA GLY A 60 -2.09 5.73 -10.52
C GLY A 60 -3.58 5.89 -10.20
N LEU A 61 -3.99 5.59 -8.96
CA LEU A 61 -5.36 5.81 -8.50
C LEU A 61 -5.74 7.30 -8.48
N ALA A 62 -4.81 8.19 -8.15
CA ALA A 62 -5.05 9.63 -8.20
C ALA A 62 -5.33 10.10 -9.65
N VAL A 63 -4.56 9.61 -10.62
CA VAL A 63 -4.80 9.88 -12.05
C VAL A 63 -6.18 9.34 -12.45
N VAL A 64 -6.51 8.10 -12.10
CA VAL A 64 -7.83 7.51 -12.40
C VAL A 64 -8.96 8.36 -11.79
N ALA A 65 -8.83 8.77 -10.53
CA ALA A 65 -9.83 9.60 -9.85
C ALA A 65 -10.03 10.96 -10.53
N GLN A 66 -8.96 11.57 -11.04
CA GLN A 66 -9.02 12.83 -11.76
C GLN A 66 -9.59 12.67 -13.18
N THR A 67 -9.16 11.67 -13.93
CA THR A 67 -9.63 11.43 -15.31
C THR A 67 -11.10 11.02 -15.36
N PHE A 68 -11.55 10.17 -14.42
CA PHE A 68 -12.91 9.64 -14.38
C PHE A 68 -13.81 10.36 -13.38
N HIS A 69 -13.50 11.63 -13.05
CA HIS A 69 -14.24 12.40 -12.05
C HIS A 69 -15.77 12.34 -12.26
N TYR A 70 -16.23 12.59 -13.49
CA TYR A 70 -17.66 12.55 -13.81
C TYR A 70 -18.29 11.16 -13.60
N ALA A 71 -17.58 10.08 -13.94
CA ALA A 71 -18.07 8.72 -13.71
C ALA A 71 -18.23 8.45 -12.20
N PHE A 72 -17.25 8.87 -11.38
CA PHE A 72 -17.35 8.75 -9.91
C PHE A 72 -18.48 9.60 -9.32
N VAL A 73 -18.76 10.78 -9.88
CA VAL A 73 -19.91 11.61 -9.48
C VAL A 73 -21.23 10.90 -9.79
N VAL A 74 -21.36 10.29 -10.98
CA VAL A 74 -22.55 9.50 -11.33
C VAL A 74 -22.72 8.34 -10.36
N VAL A 75 -21.67 7.57 -10.09
CA VAL A 75 -21.71 6.46 -9.12
C VAL A 75 -22.12 6.94 -7.72
N LYS A 76 -21.61 8.09 -7.27
CA LYS A 76 -22.00 8.70 -5.99
C LYS A 76 -23.51 8.94 -5.92
N TRP A 77 -24.09 9.56 -6.96
CA TRP A 77 -25.53 9.87 -6.96
C TRP A 77 -26.40 8.62 -7.11
N ILE A 78 -25.94 7.61 -7.85
CA ILE A 78 -26.60 6.29 -7.88
C ILE A 78 -26.61 5.68 -6.47
N GLY A 79 -25.49 5.75 -5.75
CA GLY A 79 -25.40 5.26 -4.36
C GLY A 79 -26.35 6.00 -3.41
N VAL A 80 -26.52 7.32 -3.59
CA VAL A 80 -27.51 8.12 -2.83
C VAL A 80 -28.94 7.73 -3.19
N ALA A 81 -29.24 7.41 -4.44
CA ALA A 81 -30.59 6.97 -4.83
C ALA A 81 -30.91 5.53 -4.38
N TYR A 82 -29.89 4.71 -4.14
CA TYR A 82 -30.04 3.33 -3.69
C TYR A 82 -30.26 3.19 -2.18
N LEU A 83 -29.59 4.01 -1.36
CA LEU A 83 -29.70 4.04 0.11
C LEU A 83 -30.91 4.84 0.58
#